data_AF-A0A738X950-F1
#
_entry.id   AF-A0A738X950-F1
#
_cell.length_a   1.000
_cell.length_b   1.000
_cell.length_c   1.000
_cell.angle_alpha   90.00
_cell.angle_beta   90.00
_cell.angle_gamma   90.00
#
_symmetry.space_group_name_H-M   'P 1'
#
loop_
_entity.id
_entity.type
_entity.pdbx_description
1 polymer ?
#
loop_
_entity_poly.entity_id
_entity_poly.type
_entity_poly.pdbx_seq_one_letter_code
_entity_poly.pdbx_strand_id
1 'polypeptide(L)'
;MRHLVVLVEELRERGVNFRSLTDNIDTSTPMGRFFFHIMGALAEMERELIVERTRAGLEAARAQGRIGGRRPKLTPEQWAQAGRLIGAGVPRQQVAIIYDVGLSTLYRKFPAASRSETRRR
;
A
#
# COMPACT_ATOMS: atom_id res chain seq x y z
N MET A 1 -7.79 -5.01 -15.19
CA MET A 1 -7.97 -5.04 -16.65
C MET A 1 -8.68 -3.83 -17.24
N ARG A 2 -9.52 -3.09 -16.48
CA ARG A 2 -10.27 -1.92 -16.99
C ARG A 2 -9.41 -0.96 -17.83
N HIS A 3 -8.19 -0.65 -17.40
CA HIS A 3 -7.29 0.23 -18.16
C HIS A 3 -6.94 -0.27 -19.57
N LEU A 4 -6.82 -1.58 -19.79
CA LEU A 4 -6.40 -2.13 -21.09
C LEU A 4 -7.57 -2.14 -22.09
N VAL A 5 -8.76 -2.52 -21.62
CA VAL A 5 -9.99 -2.47 -22.44
C VAL A 5 -10.36 -1.02 -22.75
N VAL A 6 -10.28 -0.13 -21.75
CA VAL A 6 -10.52 1.31 -21.93
C VAL A 6 -9.51 1.90 -22.92
N LEU A 7 -8.21 1.58 -22.79
CA LEU A 7 -7.19 2.05 -23.71
C LEU A 7 -7.45 1.64 -25.16
N VAL A 8 -7.88 0.40 -25.40
CA VAL A 8 -8.17 -0.06 -26.77
C VAL A 8 -9.43 0.58 -27.34
N GLU A 9 -10.47 0.81 -26.53
CA GLU A 9 -11.64 1.58 -27.00
C GLU A 9 -11.27 3.05 -27.26
N GLU A 10 -10.46 3.70 -26.41
CA GLU A 10 -9.95 5.06 -26.64
C GLU A 10 -9.11 5.16 -27.93
N LEU A 11 -8.26 4.18 -28.19
CA LEU A 11 -7.48 4.11 -29.43
C LEU A 11 -8.41 3.97 -30.64
N ARG A 12 -9.44 3.14 -30.53
CA ARG A 12 -10.42 2.92 -31.58
C ARG A 12 -11.26 4.18 -31.86
N GLU A 13 -11.70 4.90 -30.83
CA GLU A 13 -12.40 6.19 -30.97
C GLU A 13 -11.55 7.21 -31.74
N ARG A 14 -10.23 7.10 -31.64
CA ARG A 14 -9.25 7.92 -32.37
C ARG A 14 -8.89 7.34 -33.75
N GLY A 15 -9.51 6.25 -34.18
CA GLY A 15 -9.23 5.58 -35.45
C GLY A 15 -7.91 4.80 -35.48
N VAL A 16 -7.33 4.48 -34.32
CA VAL A 16 -6.07 3.75 -34.17
C VAL A 16 -6.34 2.28 -33.88
N ASN A 17 -5.70 1.39 -34.65
CA ASN A 17 -5.76 -0.05 -34.42
C ASN A 17 -4.56 -0.53 -33.60
N PHE A 18 -4.79 -1.49 -32.71
CA PHE A 18 -3.75 -2.18 -31.95
C PHE A 18 -3.41 -3.50 -32.63
N ARG A 19 -2.11 -3.75 -32.84
CA ARG A 19 -1.61 -5.02 -33.33
C ARG A 19 -0.48 -5.54 -32.45
N SER A 20 -0.69 -6.69 -31.82
CA SER A 20 0.40 -7.43 -31.17
C SER A 20 1.10 -8.29 -32.23
N LEU A 21 2.40 -8.06 -32.43
CA LEU A 21 3.22 -8.85 -33.35
C LEU A 21 3.56 -10.23 -32.76
N THR A 22 3.69 -10.31 -31.44
CA THR A 22 4.05 -11.55 -30.74
C THR A 22 2.85 -12.47 -30.61
N ASP A 23 1.69 -11.93 -30.25
CA ASP A 23 0.46 -12.70 -30.01
C ASP A 23 -0.41 -12.83 -31.27
N ASN A 24 0.02 -12.20 -32.38
CA ASN A 24 -0.70 -12.10 -33.65
C ASN A 24 -2.16 -11.60 -33.50
N ILE A 25 -2.39 -10.69 -32.55
CA ILE A 25 -3.70 -10.07 -32.30
C ILE A 25 -3.79 -8.80 -33.12
N ASP A 26 -4.84 -8.67 -33.94
CA ASP A 26 -5.10 -7.46 -34.75
C ASP A 26 -6.52 -6.94 -34.49
N THR A 27 -6.64 -5.84 -33.74
CA THR A 27 -7.94 -5.25 -33.36
C THR A 27 -8.64 -4.51 -34.52
N SER A 28 -8.03 -4.40 -35.70
CA SER A 28 -8.72 -3.91 -36.90
C SER A 28 -9.81 -4.91 -37.34
N THR A 29 -9.63 -6.20 -37.05
CA THR A 29 -10.57 -7.26 -37.42
C THR A 29 -11.59 -7.54 -36.30
N PRO A 30 -12.84 -7.94 -36.62
CA PRO A 30 -13.81 -8.36 -35.61
C PRO A 30 -13.32 -9.52 -34.75
N MET A 31 -12.63 -10.50 -35.36
CA MET A 31 -12.07 -11.65 -34.66
C MET A 31 -10.96 -11.26 -33.67
N GLY A 32 -10.05 -10.38 -34.08
CA GLY A 32 -8.97 -9.92 -33.19
C GLY A 32 -9.49 -9.08 -32.02
N ARG A 33 -10.56 -8.29 -32.21
CA ARG A 33 -11.24 -7.61 -31.08
C ARG A 33 -11.86 -8.60 -30.11
N PHE A 34 -12.57 -9.61 -30.61
CA PHE A 34 -13.16 -10.65 -29.76
C PHE A 34 -12.09 -11.39 -28.94
N PHE A 35 -11.01 -11.81 -29.60
CA PHE A 35 -9.92 -12.51 -28.93
C PHE A 35 -9.22 -11.61 -27.89
N PHE A 36 -9.02 -10.33 -28.21
CA PHE A 36 -8.49 -9.35 -27.28
C PHE A 36 -9.35 -9.21 -26.01
N HIS A 37 -10.68 -9.19 -26.14
CA HIS A 37 -11.58 -9.16 -24.98
C HIS A 37 -11.51 -10.44 -24.14
N ILE A 38 -11.42 -11.62 -24.78
CA ILE A 38 -11.23 -12.90 -24.05
C ILE A 38 -9.93 -12.89 -23.27
N MET A 39 -8.82 -12.50 -23.90
CA MET A 39 -7.53 -12.39 -23.22
C MET A 39 -7.59 -11.38 -22.07
N GLY A 40 -8.35 -10.30 -22.27
CA GLY A 40 -8.75 -9.36 -21.22
C GLY A 40 -9.40 -10.05 -20.01
N ALA A 41 -10.45 -10.83 -20.24
CA ALA A 41 -11.16 -11.53 -19.18
C ALA A 41 -10.28 -12.58 -18.49
N LEU A 42 -9.47 -13.33 -19.25
CA LEU A 42 -8.59 -14.36 -18.71
C LEU A 42 -7.54 -13.79 -17.75
N ALA A 43 -6.85 -12.72 -18.13
CA ALA A 43 -5.85 -12.16 -17.22
C ALA A 43 -6.46 -11.40 -16.02
N GLU A 44 -7.74 -11.01 -16.08
CA GLU A 44 -8.49 -10.57 -14.89
C GLU A 44 -8.72 -11.73 -13.92
N MET A 45 -9.21 -12.87 -14.42
CA MET A 45 -9.37 -14.09 -13.63
C MET A 45 -8.04 -14.55 -13.01
N GLU A 46 -6.95 -14.58 -13.78
CA GLU A 46 -5.62 -14.93 -13.25
C GLU A 46 -5.17 -13.99 -12.13
N ARG A 47 -5.43 -12.68 -12.29
CA ARG A 47 -5.12 -11.70 -11.26
C ARG A 47 -5.93 -11.95 -9.98
N GLU A 48 -7.21 -12.27 -10.11
CA GLU A 48 -8.06 -12.62 -8.96
C GLU A 48 -7.55 -13.86 -8.23
N LEU A 49 -7.20 -14.91 -8.96
CA LEU A 49 -6.60 -16.14 -8.41
C LEU A 49 -5.28 -15.88 -7.69
N ILE A 50 -4.41 -15.02 -8.22
CA ILE A 50 -3.17 -14.60 -7.55
C ILE A 50 -3.46 -13.89 -6.23
N VAL A 51 -4.45 -12.98 -6.23
CA VAL A 51 -4.85 -12.25 -5.02
C VAL A 51 -5.40 -13.20 -3.98
N GLU A 52 -6.27 -14.13 -4.37
CA GLU A 52 -6.84 -15.15 -3.48
C GLU A 52 -5.73 -15.99 -2.83
N ARG A 53 -4.83 -16.57 -3.64
CA ARG A 53 -3.69 -17.36 -3.14
C ARG A 53 -2.78 -16.55 -2.21
N THR A 54 -2.54 -15.28 -2.54
CA THR A 54 -1.72 -14.40 -1.69
C THR A 54 -2.39 -14.18 -0.33
N ARG A 55 -3.70 -13.96 -0.30
CA ARG A 55 -4.46 -13.79 0.95
C ARG A 55 -4.43 -15.06 1.79
N ALA A 56 -4.69 -16.22 1.20
CA ALA A 56 -4.61 -17.50 1.87
C ALA A 56 -3.21 -17.76 2.46
N GLY A 57 -2.14 -17.44 1.72
CA GLY A 57 -0.76 -17.55 2.21
C GLY A 57 -0.46 -16.59 3.37
N LEU A 58 -0.96 -15.36 3.32
CA LEU A 58 -0.81 -14.39 4.42
C LEU A 58 -1.57 -14.83 5.66
N GLU A 59 -2.76 -15.40 5.53
CA GLU A 59 -3.54 -15.96 6.64
C GLU A 59 -2.82 -17.14 7.30
N ALA A 60 -2.33 -18.10 6.50
CA ALA A 60 -1.54 -19.21 7.00
C ALA A 60 -0.27 -18.74 7.74
N ALA A 61 0.45 -17.76 7.20
CA ALA A 61 1.63 -17.21 7.86
C ALA A 61 1.29 -16.49 9.18
N ARG A 62 0.16 -15.77 9.24
CA ARG A 62 -0.32 -15.14 10.48
C ARG A 62 -0.69 -16.18 11.54
N ALA A 63 -1.34 -17.29 11.15
CA ALA A 63 -1.65 -18.40 12.05
C ALA A 63 -0.38 -19.04 12.65
N GLN A 64 0.74 -19.00 11.91
CA GLN A 64 2.06 -19.43 12.40
C GLN A 64 2.80 -18.35 13.21
N GLY A 65 2.15 -17.23 13.55
CA GLY A 65 2.73 -16.17 14.39
C GLY A 65 3.47 -15.06 13.62
N ARG A 66 3.44 -15.06 12.28
CA ARG A 66 4.05 -13.97 11.49
C ARG A 66 3.18 -12.71 11.56
N ILE A 67 3.68 -11.65 12.18
CA ILE A 67 2.96 -10.35 12.32
C ILE A 67 2.84 -9.62 10.97
N GLY A 68 3.88 -9.66 10.13
CA GLY A 68 3.94 -8.91 8.86
C GLY A 68 4.23 -7.41 9.05
N GLY A 69 4.18 -6.64 7.95
CA GLY A 69 4.40 -5.19 7.96
C GLY A 69 5.87 -4.74 8.10
N ARG A 70 6.08 -3.43 8.19
CA ARG A 70 7.41 -2.83 8.40
C ARG A 70 7.85 -3.06 9.83
N ARG A 71 9.10 -3.54 10.02
CA ARG A 71 9.69 -3.71 11.35
C ARG A 71 9.74 -2.37 12.10
N PRO A 72 9.35 -2.32 13.39
CA PRO A 72 9.52 -1.11 14.21
C PRO A 72 10.97 -0.64 14.20
N LYS A 73 11.18 0.67 14.05
CA LYS A 73 12.53 1.26 14.07
C LYS A 73 13.14 1.30 15.49
N LEU A 74 12.29 1.45 16.50
CA LEU A 74 12.66 1.58 17.91
C LEU A 74 12.32 0.30 18.68
N THR A 75 13.24 -0.16 19.51
CA THR A 75 13.00 -1.27 20.45
C THR A 75 12.13 -0.82 21.63
N PRO A 76 11.52 -1.75 22.41
CA PRO A 76 10.76 -1.41 23.61
C PRO A 76 11.55 -0.56 24.62
N GLU A 77 12.84 -0.84 24.78
CA GLU A 77 13.72 -0.14 25.71
C GLU A 77 13.99 1.30 25.23
N GLN A 78 14.21 1.47 23.93
CA GLN A 78 14.37 2.80 23.33
C GLN A 78 13.08 3.61 23.43
N TRP A 79 11.91 2.99 23.29
CA TRP A 79 10.64 3.64 23.54
C TRP A 79 10.49 4.10 25.00
N ALA A 80 10.86 3.24 25.95
CA ALA A 80 10.82 3.59 27.36
C ALA A 80 11.77 4.77 27.68
N GLN A 81 12.97 4.78 27.11
CA GLN A 81 13.93 5.87 27.28
C GLN A 81 13.43 7.17 26.64
N ALA A 82 12.90 7.12 25.42
CA ALA A 82 12.29 8.29 24.76
C ALA A 82 11.15 8.89 25.60
N GLY A 83 10.31 8.03 26.20
CA GLY A 83 9.25 8.46 27.11
C GLY A 83 9.79 9.16 28.37
N ARG A 84 10.85 8.63 28.98
CA ARG A 84 11.52 9.28 30.12
C ARG A 84 12.09 10.65 29.78
N LEU A 85 12.75 10.79 28.63
CA LEU A 85 13.29 12.09 28.18
C LEU A 85 12.17 13.13 27.98
N ILE A 86 11.07 12.73 27.35
CA ILE A 86 9.92 13.61 27.15
C ILE A 86 9.29 13.99 28.50
N GLY A 87 9.14 13.04 29.43
CA GLY A 87 8.61 13.28 30.78
C GLY A 87 9.51 14.20 31.62
N ALA A 88 10.83 14.13 31.41
CA ALA A 88 11.80 15.04 32.02
C ALA A 88 11.83 16.44 31.39
N GLY A 89 10.97 16.71 30.40
CA GLY A 89 10.85 18.02 29.75
C GLY A 89 11.74 18.24 28.54
N VAL A 90 12.45 17.21 28.05
CA VAL A 90 13.27 17.34 26.83
C VAL A 90 12.36 17.61 25.62
N PRO A 91 12.67 18.60 24.78
CA PRO A 91 11.87 18.90 23.59
C PRO A 91 11.76 17.69 22.65
N ARG A 92 10.53 17.40 22.20
CA ARG A 92 10.25 16.28 21.28
C ARG A 92 11.05 16.37 19.97
N GLN A 93 11.41 17.57 19.52
CA GLN A 93 12.29 17.79 18.36
C GLN A 93 13.68 17.20 18.59
N GLN A 94 14.25 17.41 19.78
CA GLN A 94 15.56 16.88 20.12
C GLN A 94 15.52 15.36 20.27
N VAL A 95 14.48 14.81 20.90
CA VAL A 95 14.27 13.36 21.00
C VAL A 95 14.10 12.72 19.62
N ALA A 96 13.41 13.39 18.70
CA ALA A 96 13.24 12.92 17.32
C ALA A 96 14.58 12.80 16.58
N ILE A 97 15.48 13.77 16.75
CA ILE A 97 16.83 13.75 16.17
C ILE A 97 17.67 12.62 16.79
N ILE A 98 17.66 12.48 18.12
CA ILE A 98 18.45 11.46 18.84
C ILE A 98 18.13 10.04 18.33
N TYR A 99 16.84 9.77 18.11
CA TYR A 99 16.37 8.45 17.69
C TYR A 99 16.14 8.33 16.17
N ASP A 100 16.44 9.37 15.41
CA ASP A 100 16.21 9.47 13.96
C ASP A 100 14.77 9.06 13.58
N VAL A 101 13.77 9.61 14.26
CA VAL A 101 12.35 9.36 13.97
C VAL A 101 11.62 10.65 13.66
N GLY A 102 10.63 10.59 12.78
CA GLY A 102 9.78 11.75 12.51
C GLY A 102 9.04 12.22 13.76
N LEU A 103 8.93 13.54 13.94
CA LEU A 103 8.19 14.18 15.04
C LEU A 103 6.76 13.61 15.21
N SER A 104 6.08 13.33 14.10
CA SER A 104 4.75 12.72 14.09
C SER A 104 4.73 11.33 14.76
N THR A 105 5.82 10.58 14.69
CA THR A 105 5.98 9.28 15.37
C THR A 105 5.99 9.46 16.88
N LEU A 106 6.69 10.46 17.39
CA LEU A 106 6.73 10.77 18.82
C LEU A 106 5.39 11.29 19.33
N TYR A 107 4.72 12.19 18.59
CA TYR A 107 3.39 12.66 18.97
C TYR A 107 2.33 11.56 18.93
N ARG A 108 2.43 10.61 17.99
CA ARG A 108 1.53 9.45 17.93
C ARG A 108 1.71 8.53 19.12
N LYS A 109 2.94 8.34 19.60
CA LYS A 109 3.25 7.47 20.75
C LYS A 109 3.04 8.18 22.09
N PHE A 110 3.37 9.48 22.16
CA PHE A 110 3.30 10.33 23.34
C PHE A 110 2.52 11.62 23.03
N PRO A 111 1.17 11.55 22.97
CA PRO A 111 0.33 12.70 22.69
C PRO A 111 0.61 13.86 23.64
N ALA A 112 0.41 15.10 23.17
CA ALA A 112 0.42 16.25 24.07
C ALA A 112 -0.83 16.18 24.96
N ALA A 113 -0.69 16.45 26.26
CA ALA A 113 -1.83 16.55 27.16
C ALA A 113 -2.83 17.58 26.62
N SER A 114 -4.11 17.23 26.53
CA SER A 114 -5.16 18.15 26.11
C SER A 114 -5.28 19.28 27.14
N ARG A 115 -5.39 20.52 26.68
CA ARG A 115 -5.52 21.76 27.49
C ARG A 115 -6.71 21.79 28.48
N SER A 116 -7.49 20.72 28.60
CA SER A 116 -8.71 20.64 29.42
C SER A 116 -8.46 20.46 30.93
N GLU A 117 -7.26 20.04 31.37
CA GLU A 117 -6.98 19.78 32.80
C GLU A 117 -6.39 20.98 33.55
N THR A 118 -5.92 22.02 32.87
CA THR A 118 -5.25 23.17 33.50
C THR A 118 -6.22 24.24 34.03
N ARG A 119 -7.54 24.10 33.82
CA ARG A 119 -8.56 25.10 34.21
C ARG A 119 -9.38 24.76 35.46
N ARG A 120 -9.06 23.68 36.19
CA ARG A 120 -9.64 23.37 37.52
C ARG A 120 -8.59 23.57 38.61
N ARG A 121 -8.26 24.82 38.90
CA ARG A 121 -7.74 25.28 40.19
C ARG A 121 -8.27 26.68 40.46
#